data_AF-A0A9N7MRW8-F1
#
_entry.id   AF-A0A9N7MRW8-F1
#
_cell.length_a   1.000
_cell.length_b   1.000
_cell.length_c   1.000
_cell.angle_alpha   90.00
_cell.angle_beta   90.00
_cell.angle_gamma   90.00
#
_symmetry.space_group_name_H-M   'P 1'
#
loop_
_entity.id
_entity.type
_entity.pdbx_description
1 polymer ?
#
loop_
_entity_poly.entity_id
_entity_poly.type
_entity_poly.pdbx_seq_one_letter_code
_entity_poly.pdbx_strand_id
1 'polypeptide(L)'
;MVRYTICIGLAEPCVDHLIEFSKIVEAYKIKLLSARTQGDATINGGAVDDMHIGKEHQFESFVGMAAPREVNIHPPTQSKNKGSGKRLKSAKEKGIEGSKKKRRTCKSCGEMTGHNARTCPKKHQTYMSNPTAEHATSEATRG
;
A
#
# COMPACT_ATOMS: atom_id res chain seq x y z
N MET A 1 40.37 3.58 21.43
CA MET A 1 40.79 2.38 20.68
C MET A 1 39.60 1.43 20.63
N VAL A 2 38.68 1.65 19.69
CA VAL A 2 37.46 0.84 19.56
C VAL A 2 37.77 -0.26 18.54
N ARG A 3 37.75 -1.52 19.00
CA ARG A 3 37.98 -2.71 18.19
C ARG A 3 36.83 -2.88 17.21
N TYR A 4 36.96 -2.31 16.02
CA TYR A 4 36.08 -2.57 14.88
C TYR A 4 36.65 -3.73 14.07
N THR A 5 36.54 -4.93 14.62
CA THR A 5 36.83 -6.16 13.89
C THR A 5 35.75 -7.16 14.25
N ILE A 6 35.23 -7.81 13.21
CA ILE A 6 34.17 -8.83 13.19
C ILE A 6 32.80 -8.22 12.87
N CYS A 7 32.51 -8.14 11.57
CA CYS A 7 31.24 -8.54 10.93
C CYS A 7 31.24 -8.28 9.40
N ILE A 8 32.38 -8.43 8.70
CA ILE A 8 32.45 -8.42 7.22
C ILE A 8 32.95 -9.79 6.73
N GLY A 9 32.40 -10.88 7.28
CA GLY A 9 32.96 -12.22 7.08
C GLY A 9 31.94 -13.34 6.88
N LEU A 10 30.72 -13.05 6.39
CA LEU A 10 29.71 -14.10 6.12
C LEU A 10 28.89 -13.84 4.84
N ALA A 11 29.54 -13.39 3.79
CA ALA A 11 29.04 -13.58 2.44
C ALA A 11 30.23 -13.39 1.51
N GLU A 12 30.95 -14.48 1.20
CA GLU A 12 31.53 -14.53 -0.13
C GLU A 12 30.33 -14.41 -1.09
N PRO A 13 30.26 -13.38 -1.94
CA PRO A 13 29.25 -13.36 -2.98
C PRO A 13 29.62 -14.50 -3.93
N CYS A 14 29.00 -15.66 -3.69
CA CYS A 14 29.12 -16.91 -4.42
C CYS A 14 29.32 -16.61 -5.92
N VAL A 15 30.58 -16.60 -6.35
CA VAL A 15 30.97 -16.35 -7.74
C VAL A 15 30.32 -17.42 -8.62
N ASP A 16 29.98 -18.58 -8.05
CA ASP A 16 29.27 -19.66 -8.71
C ASP A 16 27.90 -19.23 -9.23
N HIS A 17 27.14 -18.37 -8.53
CA HIS A 17 25.87 -17.84 -9.05
C HIS A 17 26.09 -16.93 -10.26
N LEU A 18 27.18 -16.14 -10.26
CA LEU A 18 27.52 -15.29 -11.40
C LEU A 18 28.00 -16.11 -12.60
N ILE A 19 28.74 -17.19 -12.34
CA ILE A 19 29.17 -18.18 -13.34
C ILE A 19 27.98 -18.97 -13.89
N GLU A 20 27.01 -19.32 -13.05
CA GLU A 20 25.79 -20.00 -13.48
C GLU A 20 24.93 -19.08 -14.34
N PHE A 21 24.79 -17.82 -13.94
CA PHE A 21 24.09 -16.81 -14.73
C PHE A 21 24.77 -16.56 -16.08
N SER A 22 26.12 -16.48 -16.14
CA SER A 22 26.82 -16.27 -17.41
C SER A 22 26.63 -17.43 -18.39
N LYS A 23 26.64 -18.68 -17.90
CA LYS A 23 26.33 -19.87 -18.72
C LYS A 23 24.92 -19.80 -19.32
N ILE A 24 23.94 -19.33 -18.55
CA ILE A 24 22.56 -19.15 -19.03
C ILE A 24 22.51 -18.09 -20.14
N VAL A 25 23.18 -16.95 -19.96
CA VAL A 25 23.22 -15.86 -20.96
C VAL A 25 23.90 -16.33 -22.26
N GLU A 26 24.98 -17.08 -22.17
CA GLU A 26 25.67 -17.63 -23.34
C GLU A 26 24.82 -18.66 -24.10
N ALA A 27 24.15 -19.57 -23.38
CA ALA A 27 23.22 -20.52 -23.99
C ALA A 27 22.08 -19.81 -24.74
N TYR A 28 21.54 -18.73 -24.17
CA TYR A 28 20.50 -17.93 -24.81
C TYR A 28 21.01 -17.22 -26.06
N LYS A 29 22.24 -16.70 -26.02
CA LYS A 29 22.91 -16.10 -27.18
C LYS A 29 23.07 -17.10 -28.33
N ILE A 30 23.50 -18.32 -28.05
CA ILE A 30 23.64 -19.38 -29.07
C ILE A 30 22.28 -19.72 -29.68
N LYS A 31 21.23 -19.85 -28.84
CA LYS A 31 19.87 -20.15 -29.28
C LYS A 31 19.29 -19.06 -30.21
N LEU A 32 19.57 -17.79 -29.94
CA LEU A 32 19.15 -16.68 -30.80
C LEU A 32 19.95 -16.63 -32.11
N LEU A 33 21.25 -16.93 -32.07
CA LEU A 33 22.09 -16.97 -33.27
C LEU A 33 21.73 -18.17 -34.19
N SER A 34 21.44 -19.34 -33.63
CA SER A 34 21.05 -20.52 -34.41
C SER A 34 19.65 -20.39 -35.03
N ALA A 35 18.73 -19.68 -34.36
CA ALA A 35 17.43 -19.31 -34.93
C ALA A 35 17.58 -18.35 -36.13
N ARG A 36 18.66 -17.58 -36.20
CA ARG A 36 18.95 -16.67 -37.32
C ARG A 36 19.54 -17.41 -38.54
N THR A 37 20.31 -18.47 -38.33
CA THR A 37 20.98 -19.22 -39.42
C THR A 37 20.08 -20.22 -40.14
N GLN A 38 18.92 -20.59 -39.56
CA GLN A 38 17.93 -21.44 -40.25
C GLN A 38 17.12 -20.69 -41.32
N GLY A 39 17.32 -19.37 -41.46
CA GLY A 39 16.67 -18.54 -42.48
C GLY A 39 17.48 -18.28 -43.75
N ASP A 40 18.66 -18.89 -43.95
CA ASP A 40 19.56 -18.53 -45.06
C ASP A 40 20.28 -19.72 -45.73
N ALA A 41 19.60 -20.86 -45.90
CA ALA A 41 20.16 -21.97 -46.67
C ALA A 41 19.09 -22.85 -47.33
N THR A 42 18.34 -22.34 -48.31
CA THR A 42 17.83 -23.17 -49.43
C THR A 42 17.49 -22.36 -50.69
N ILE A 43 18.30 -22.58 -51.74
CA ILE A 43 17.94 -22.89 -53.15
C ILE A 43 17.24 -21.83 -54.04
N ASN A 44 17.98 -21.49 -55.11
CA ASN A 44 17.57 -21.23 -56.50
C ASN A 44 16.06 -20.98 -56.81
N GLY A 45 15.79 -19.78 -57.35
CA GLY A 45 14.97 -19.62 -58.55
C GLY A 45 13.55 -20.19 -58.52
N GLY A 46 12.68 -19.61 -57.70
CA GLY A 46 11.24 -19.76 -57.81
C GLY A 46 10.57 -18.71 -56.93
N ALA A 47 9.68 -17.90 -57.50
CA ALA A 47 8.86 -16.97 -56.73
C ALA A 47 7.93 -17.78 -55.82
N VAL A 48 8.39 -18.07 -54.61
CA VAL A 48 7.54 -18.49 -53.50
C VAL A 48 7.32 -17.24 -52.66
N ASP A 49 6.06 -16.88 -52.50
CA ASP A 49 5.62 -15.77 -51.65
C ASP A 49 6.25 -15.98 -50.26
N ASP A 50 7.22 -15.13 -49.96
CA ASP A 50 8.02 -15.14 -48.76
C ASP A 50 7.10 -14.79 -47.60
N MET A 51 6.49 -15.82 -47.00
CA MET A 51 5.69 -15.68 -45.79
C MET A 51 6.64 -15.32 -44.65
N HIS A 52 7.06 -14.06 -44.64
CA HIS A 52 7.60 -13.38 -43.50
C HIS A 52 6.64 -13.66 -42.36
N ILE A 53 7.03 -14.55 -41.46
CA ILE A 53 6.37 -14.73 -40.18
C ILE A 53 6.38 -13.34 -39.54
N GLY A 54 5.24 -12.67 -39.63
CA GLY A 54 5.09 -11.31 -39.17
C GLY A 54 5.55 -11.20 -37.73
N LYS A 55 6.09 -10.04 -37.34
CA LYS A 55 6.59 -9.83 -35.96
C LYS A 55 5.57 -10.29 -34.92
N GLU A 56 4.28 -10.11 -35.21
CA GLU A 56 3.14 -10.61 -34.43
C GLU A 56 3.25 -12.10 -34.12
N HIS A 57 3.38 -12.96 -35.14
CA HIS A 57 3.49 -14.41 -34.96
C HIS A 57 4.75 -14.81 -34.15
N GLN A 58 5.84 -14.04 -34.22
CA GLN A 58 7.01 -14.28 -33.37
C GLN A 58 6.70 -13.99 -31.89
N PHE A 59 5.96 -12.91 -31.60
CA PHE A 59 5.53 -12.58 -30.25
C PHE A 59 4.49 -13.58 -29.72
N GLU A 60 3.52 -13.97 -30.55
CA GLU A 60 2.49 -14.95 -30.17
C GLU A 60 3.09 -16.31 -29.84
N SER A 61 4.07 -16.76 -30.62
CA SER A 61 4.81 -18.01 -30.36
C SER A 61 5.61 -17.94 -29.06
N PHE A 62 6.26 -16.80 -28.78
CA PHE A 62 7.05 -16.62 -27.57
C PHE A 62 6.19 -16.50 -26.30
N VAL A 63 5.11 -15.74 -26.37
CA VAL A 63 4.19 -15.50 -25.24
C VAL A 63 3.19 -16.66 -25.06
N GLY A 64 2.97 -17.46 -26.11
CA GLY A 64 2.00 -18.55 -26.14
C GLY A 64 0.54 -18.08 -26.22
N MET A 65 0.32 -16.82 -26.57
CA MET A 65 -1.00 -16.20 -26.65
C MET A 65 -1.11 -15.38 -27.93
N ALA A 66 -2.21 -15.57 -28.66
CA ALA A 66 -2.52 -14.74 -29.81
C ALA A 66 -2.80 -13.30 -29.38
N ALA A 67 -2.38 -12.33 -30.19
CA ALA A 67 -2.67 -10.93 -29.95
C ALA A 67 -4.20 -10.69 -30.02
N PRO A 68 -4.78 -9.96 -29.07
CA PRO A 68 -6.19 -9.61 -29.13
C PRO A 68 -6.47 -8.74 -30.36
N ARG A 69 -7.57 -9.03 -31.06
CA ARG A 69 -7.99 -8.30 -32.27
C ARG A 69 -8.30 -6.82 -32.03
N GLU A 70 -8.68 -6.49 -30.81
CA GLU A 70 -9.02 -5.13 -30.39
C GLU A 70 -8.45 -4.85 -29.00
N VAL A 71 -7.78 -3.71 -28.84
CA VAL A 71 -7.22 -3.26 -27.57
C VAL A 71 -7.85 -1.91 -27.22
N ASN A 72 -8.67 -1.88 -26.18
CA ASN A 72 -9.23 -0.64 -25.66
C ASN A 72 -8.32 -0.06 -24.57
N ILE A 73 -7.55 0.97 -24.91
CA ILE A 73 -6.67 1.66 -23.97
C ILE A 73 -7.43 2.81 -23.33
N HIS A 74 -7.80 2.65 -22.06
CA HIS A 74 -8.36 3.75 -21.28
C HIS A 74 -7.24 4.66 -20.74
N PRO A 75 -7.43 5.99 -20.70
CA PRO A 75 -6.54 6.88 -19.98
C PRO A 75 -6.36 6.42 -18.52
N PRO A 76 -5.15 6.51 -17.95
CA PRO A 76 -4.94 6.14 -16.56
C PRO A 76 -5.80 7.03 -15.66
N THR A 77 -6.38 6.43 -14.62
CA THR A 77 -7.14 7.17 -13.61
C THR A 77 -6.28 8.29 -13.05
N GLN A 78 -6.78 9.53 -13.12
CA GLN A 78 -6.05 10.68 -12.56
C GLN A 78 -5.77 10.45 -11.07
N SER A 79 -4.48 10.35 -10.72
CA SER A 79 -4.07 10.23 -9.33
C SER A 79 -4.08 11.61 -8.66
N LYS A 80 -4.59 11.69 -7.43
CA LYS A 80 -4.54 12.90 -6.60
C LYS A 80 -3.23 12.91 -5.80
N ASN A 81 -2.10 13.00 -6.50
CA ASN A 81 -0.76 12.97 -5.89
C ASN A 81 -0.38 14.28 -5.18
N LYS A 82 -0.91 15.40 -5.64
CA LYS A 82 -0.92 16.65 -4.89
C LYS A 82 -2.07 16.53 -3.90
N GLY A 83 -1.76 16.52 -2.59
CA GLY A 83 -2.75 16.44 -1.52
C GLY A 83 -3.93 17.41 -1.76
N SER A 84 -5.02 17.29 -0.99
CA SER A 84 -6.36 17.89 -1.23
C SER A 84 -6.48 19.31 -1.84
N GLY A 85 -5.42 20.11 -1.95
CA GLY A 85 -5.42 21.51 -2.40
C GLY A 85 -5.95 22.44 -1.32
N LYS A 86 -6.54 21.86 -0.27
CA LYS A 86 -7.00 22.56 0.92
C LYS A 86 -5.80 23.01 1.73
N ARG A 87 -5.81 24.30 2.08
CA ARG A 87 -4.85 24.90 2.99
C ARG A 87 -4.88 24.19 4.34
N LEU A 88 -3.70 23.86 4.87
CA LEU A 88 -3.58 23.35 6.24
C LEU A 88 -3.86 24.49 7.24
N LYS A 89 -4.75 24.25 8.21
CA LYS A 89 -5.03 25.20 9.29
C LYS A 89 -3.87 25.20 10.30
N SER A 90 -3.44 26.39 10.70
CA SER A 90 -2.46 26.58 11.78
C SER A 90 -3.01 26.13 13.14
N ALA A 91 -2.13 25.93 14.13
CA ALA A 91 -2.54 25.60 15.49
C ALA A 91 -3.46 26.69 16.09
N LYS A 92 -3.17 27.97 15.81
CA LYS A 92 -4.00 29.11 16.22
C LYS A 92 -5.41 29.03 15.65
N GLU A 93 -5.54 28.76 14.35
CA GLU A 93 -6.85 28.63 13.70
C GLU A 93 -7.65 27.44 14.25
N LYS A 94 -6.99 26.29 14.46
CA LYS A 94 -7.62 25.13 15.10
C LYS A 94 -8.09 25.45 16.52
N GLY A 95 -7.31 26.22 17.28
CA GLY A 95 -7.67 26.68 18.61
C GLY A 95 -8.91 27.58 18.61
N ILE A 96 -8.96 28.56 17.71
CA ILE A 96 -10.10 29.48 17.56
C ILE A 96 -11.37 28.73 17.11
N GLU A 97 -11.26 27.80 16.17
CA GLU A 97 -12.40 27.00 15.73
C GLU A 97 -12.87 26.05 16.84
N GLY A 98 -11.94 25.47 17.60
CA GLY A 98 -12.23 24.64 18.76
C GLY A 98 -12.92 25.40 19.89
N SER A 99 -12.54 26.66 20.16
CA SER A 99 -13.16 27.49 21.19
C SER A 99 -14.58 27.92 20.85
N LYS A 100 -14.89 28.06 19.55
CA LYS A 100 -16.26 28.35 19.06
C LYS A 100 -17.22 27.16 19.21
N LYS A 101 -16.71 25.93 19.40
CA LYS A 101 -17.58 24.76 19.58
C LYS A 101 -18.33 24.88 20.91
N LYS A 102 -19.66 24.67 20.87
CA LYS A 102 -20.49 24.64 22.08
C LYS A 102 -19.91 23.63 23.07
N ARG A 103 -19.72 24.05 24.32
CA ARG A 103 -19.27 23.15 25.37
C ARG A 103 -20.37 22.14 25.67
N ARG A 104 -19.97 20.92 26.04
CA ARG A 104 -20.92 19.86 26.39
C ARG A 104 -21.72 20.26 27.64
N THR A 105 -23.04 20.08 27.57
CA THR A 105 -23.93 20.18 28.74
C THR A 105 -23.79 18.95 29.63
N CYS A 106 -23.62 19.16 30.93
CA CYS A 106 -23.62 18.08 31.91
C CYS A 106 -25.04 17.52 32.08
N LYS A 107 -25.22 16.19 31.94
CA LYS A 107 -26.53 15.55 32.14
C LYS A 107 -27.02 15.59 33.59
N SER A 108 -26.12 15.73 34.57
CA SER A 108 -26.49 15.72 35.99
C SER A 108 -26.94 17.07 36.51
N CYS A 109 -26.35 18.18 36.03
CA CYS A 109 -26.66 19.52 36.54
C CYS A 109 -27.13 20.51 35.47
N GLY A 110 -27.15 20.13 34.20
CA GLY A 110 -27.61 20.99 33.10
C GLY A 110 -26.64 22.11 32.68
N GLU A 111 -25.46 22.23 33.28
CA GLU A 111 -24.52 23.32 32.98
C GLU A 111 -23.58 23.01 31.80
N MET A 112 -23.24 24.05 31.02
CA MET A 112 -22.29 24.00 29.90
C MET A 112 -20.87 24.46 30.28
N THR A 113 -20.41 24.13 31.49
CA THR A 113 -19.10 24.56 32.01
C THR A 113 -17.95 23.64 31.63
N GLY A 114 -18.21 22.57 30.85
CA GLY A 114 -17.17 21.69 30.31
C GLY A 114 -16.84 20.45 31.15
N HIS A 115 -17.67 20.12 32.14
CA HIS A 115 -17.60 18.85 32.88
C HIS A 115 -18.68 17.87 32.39
N ASN A 116 -18.56 16.58 32.74
CA ASN A 116 -19.56 15.57 32.41
C ASN A 116 -20.25 15.03 33.68
N ALA A 117 -21.25 14.17 33.53
CA ALA A 117 -22.01 13.62 34.67
C ALA A 117 -21.16 12.84 35.69
N ARG A 118 -20.04 12.25 35.25
CA ARG A 118 -19.12 11.49 36.12
C ARG A 118 -18.21 12.42 36.94
N THR A 119 -17.88 13.59 36.40
CA THR A 119 -17.01 14.59 37.04
C THR A 119 -17.80 15.82 37.51
N CYS A 120 -19.12 15.66 37.73
CA CYS A 120 -19.99 16.77 38.08
C CYS A 120 -19.77 17.19 39.54
N PRO A 121 -19.31 18.42 39.81
CA PRO A 121 -19.02 18.86 41.18
C PRO A 121 -20.28 18.89 42.04
N LYS A 122 -21.44 19.22 41.46
CA LYS A 122 -22.73 19.21 42.18
C LYS A 122 -23.15 17.81 42.61
N LYS A 123 -22.84 16.77 41.81
CA LYS A 123 -23.09 15.35 42.19
C LYS A 123 -22.19 14.91 43.35
N HIS A 124 -20.94 15.39 43.38
CA HIS A 124 -20.04 15.13 44.49
C HIS A 124 -20.43 15.90 45.76
N GLN A 125 -20.94 17.13 45.61
CA GLN A 125 -21.44 17.91 46.74
C GLN A 125 -22.67 17.26 47.39
N THR A 126 -23.62 16.73 46.61
CA THR A 126 -24.79 16.03 47.15
C THR A 126 -24.43 14.78 47.95
N TYR A 127 -23.32 14.10 47.62
CA TYR A 127 -22.82 12.95 48.38
C TYR A 127 -22.06 13.36 49.65
N MET A 128 -21.49 14.57 49.69
CA MET A 128 -20.78 15.09 50.87
C MET A 128 -21.69 15.84 51.85
N SER A 129 -22.87 16.31 51.40
CA SER A 129 -23.84 17.04 52.23
C SER A 129 -24.95 16.17 52.83
N ASN A 130 -24.98 14.86 52.57
CA ASN A 130 -25.99 13.95 53.12
C ASN A 130 -25.41 12.54 53.39
N PRO A 131 -24.89 12.25 54.61
CA PRO A 131 -24.21 10.98 54.89
C PRO A 131 -25.15 9.78 55.13
N THR A 132 -26.48 9.97 55.23
CA THR A 132 -27.39 8.91 55.68
C THR A 132 -28.74 8.94 54.95
N ALA A 133 -28.76 8.42 53.72
CA ALA A 133 -29.97 7.86 53.15
C ALA A 133 -29.62 6.81 52.08
N GLU A 134 -29.90 5.56 52.43
CA GLU A 134 -30.24 4.46 51.50
C GLU A 134 -29.09 3.61 50.93
N HIS A 135 -28.48 2.82 51.82
CA HIS A 135 -28.23 1.41 51.55
C HIS A 135 -29.53 0.63 51.79
N ALA A 136 -30.32 0.35 50.75
CA ALA A 136 -31.26 -0.79 50.70
C ALA A 136 -31.86 -0.97 49.29
N THR A 137 -31.81 -2.21 48.80
CA THR A 137 -32.46 -2.78 47.60
C THR A 137 -31.77 -2.43 46.26
N SER A 138 -31.40 -3.36 45.37
CA SER A 138 -31.84 -4.74 45.18
C SER A 138 -30.76 -5.56 44.46
N GLU A 139 -30.45 -6.71 45.04
CA GLU A 139 -29.80 -7.85 44.43
C GLU A 139 -30.91 -8.74 43.86
N ALA A 140 -31.09 -8.74 42.53
CA ALA A 140 -31.88 -9.67 41.69
C ALA A 140 -31.93 -9.02 40.30
N THR A 141 -31.40 -9.55 39.19
CA THR A 141 -31.49 -10.89 38.64
C THR A 141 -30.33 -11.12 37.67
N ARG A 142 -29.63 -12.26 37.81
CA ARG A 142 -28.96 -12.92 36.69
C ARG A 142 -30.02 -13.66 35.88
N GLY A 143 -30.06 -13.41 34.58
CA GLY A 143 -30.79 -14.15 33.55
C GLY A 143 -30.13 -13.84 32.23
#